data_AF-A0A2E4WQM5-F1
#
_entry.id   AF-A0A2E4WQM5-F1
#
_cell.length_a   1.000
_cell.length_b   1.000
_cell.length_c   1.000
_cell.angle_alpha   90.00
_cell.angle_beta   90.00
_cell.angle_gamma   90.00
#
_symmetry.space_group_name_H-M   'P 1'
#
loop_
_entity.id
_entity.type
_entity.pdbx_description
1 polymer ?
#
loop_
_entity_poly.entity_id
_entity_poly.type
_entity_poly.pdbx_seq_one_letter_code
_entity_poly.pdbx_strand_id
1 'polypeptide(L)' 'IWWNQYRGGLDSAIYITTAPEHDGSLSGARLREAISWGKMRPEAPNVCVEGDASVLLPLLGADLFKGE' A
#
# COMPACT_ATOMS: atom_id res chain seq x y z
N ILE A 1 -4.69 5.30 6.58
CA ILE A 1 -3.48 6.12 6.33
C ILE A 1 -3.71 7.64 6.31
N TRP A 2 -4.90 8.15 6.67
CA TRP A 2 -5.31 9.55 6.46
C TRP A 2 -4.43 10.60 7.19
N TRP A 3 -3.89 10.28 8.36
CA TRP A 3 -3.08 11.19 9.17
C TRP A 3 -1.79 11.65 8.48
N ASN A 4 -1.33 10.93 7.45
CA ASN A 4 -0.13 11.33 6.70
C ASN A 4 -0.29 12.63 5.91
N GLN A 5 -1.53 13.08 5.67
CA GLN A 5 -1.81 14.38 5.05
C GLN A 5 -1.14 15.54 5.81
N TYR A 6 -1.06 15.45 7.14
CA TYR A 6 -0.47 16.50 7.97
C TYR A 6 1.05 16.60 7.87
N ARG A 7 1.71 15.61 7.24
CA ARG A 7 3.16 15.63 6.99
C ARG A 7 3.50 15.61 5.50
N GLY A 8 2.54 15.98 4.65
CA GLY A 8 2.73 16.02 3.20
C GLY A 8 2.67 14.67 2.50
N GLY A 9 2.13 13.63 3.16
CA GLY A 9 1.94 12.29 2.60
C GLY A 9 2.96 11.25 3.07
N LEU A 10 2.62 9.97 2.84
CA LEU A 10 3.56 8.85 2.95
C LEU A 10 4.70 8.98 1.92
N ASP A 11 5.90 8.58 2.33
CA ASP A 11 7.12 8.59 1.48
C ASP A 11 7.29 7.29 0.68
N SER A 12 6.64 6.20 1.09
CA SER A 12 6.53 4.94 0.36
C SER A 12 5.37 4.11 0.90
N ALA A 13 4.86 3.16 0.11
CA ALA A 13 3.81 2.24 0.56
C ALA A 13 3.78 0.92 -0.22
N ILE A 14 3.63 -0.19 0.50
CA ILE A 14 3.24 -1.49 -0.05
C ILE A 14 1.85 -1.78 0.51
N TYR A 15 0.86 -1.99 -0.35
CA TYR A 15 -0.50 -2.33 0.06
C TYR A 15 -0.85 -3.76 -0.34
N ILE A 16 -1.12 -4.62 0.63
CA ILE A 16 -1.58 -6.00 0.41
C ILE A 16 -3.08 -6.05 0.68
N THR A 17 -3.86 -6.51 -0.30
CA THR A 17 -5.32 -6.58 -0.17
C THR A 17 -5.92 -7.74 -0.95
N THR A 18 -6.99 -8.30 -0.43
CA THR A 18 -7.89 -9.23 -1.15
C THR A 18 -9.13 -8.52 -1.71
N ALA A 19 -9.33 -7.24 -1.36
CA ALA A 19 -10.52 -6.50 -1.74
C ALA A 19 -10.42 -6.01 -3.20
N PRO A 20 -11.48 -6.19 -4.00
CA PRO A 20 -11.50 -5.74 -5.37
C PRO A 20 -11.69 -4.22 -5.45
N GLU A 21 -11.18 -3.59 -6.51
CA GLU A 21 -11.34 -2.15 -6.69
C GLU A 21 -12.74 -1.72 -7.16
N HIS A 22 -13.44 -2.56 -7.91
CA HIS A 22 -14.68 -2.19 -8.60
C HIS A 22 -15.87 -1.91 -7.65
N ASP A 23 -15.77 -2.30 -6.38
CA ASP A 23 -16.80 -2.05 -5.38
C ASP A 23 -16.72 -0.64 -4.77
N GLY A 24 -15.68 0.14 -5.10
CA GLY A 24 -15.48 1.50 -4.58
C GLY A 24 -15.21 1.56 -3.07
N SER A 25 -14.86 0.44 -2.45
CA SER A 25 -14.57 0.38 -1.02
C SER A 25 -13.21 0.99 -0.68
N LEU A 26 -13.07 1.47 0.55
CA LEU A 26 -11.77 1.92 1.07
C LEU A 26 -10.74 0.77 1.08
N SER A 27 -11.18 -0.47 1.27
CA SER A 27 -10.32 -1.65 1.27
C SER A 27 -9.82 -2.00 -0.14
N GLY A 28 -10.62 -1.76 -1.17
CA GLY A 28 -10.25 -1.96 -2.59
C GLY A 28 -9.54 -0.76 -3.22
N ALA A 29 -9.60 0.41 -2.58
CA ALA A 29 -9.00 1.64 -3.08
C ALA A 29 -7.49 1.49 -3.32
N ARG A 30 -7.06 1.83 -4.54
CA ARG A 30 -5.65 1.75 -4.93
C ARG A 30 -4.87 2.93 -4.38
N LEU A 31 -3.55 2.78 -4.28
CA LEU A 31 -2.67 3.84 -3.78
C LEU A 31 -2.71 5.12 -4.63
N ARG A 32 -3.10 5.04 -5.91
CA ARG A 32 -3.40 6.22 -6.75
C ARG A 32 -4.51 7.10 -6.19
N GLU A 33 -5.52 6.50 -5.55
CA GLU A 33 -6.57 7.26 -4.88
C GLU A 33 -6.02 7.89 -3.59
N ALA A 34 -5.21 7.16 -2.82
CA ALA A 34 -4.53 7.76 -1.67
C ALA A 34 -3.68 8.99 -2.05
N ILE A 35 -3.05 8.99 -3.23
CA ILE A 35 -2.33 10.14 -3.79
C ILE A 35 -3.28 11.30 -4.09
N SER A 36 -4.45 11.06 -4.72
CA SER A 36 -5.41 12.13 -5.02
C SER A 36 -5.95 12.84 -3.76
N TRP A 37 -5.93 12.15 -2.62
CA TRP A 37 -6.32 12.70 -1.33
C TRP A 37 -5.14 13.28 -0.52
N GLY A 38 -3.93 13.37 -1.08
CA GLY A 38 -2.74 13.86 -0.35
C GLY A 38 -2.30 12.97 0.82
N LYS A 39 -2.80 11.72 0.90
CA LYS A 39 -2.41 10.74 1.94
C LYS A 39 -1.03 10.14 1.61
N MET A 40 -0.58 10.27 0.36
CA MET A 40 0.69 9.80 -0.17
C MET A 40 1.27 10.84 -1.14
N ARG A 41 2.60 11.00 -1.16
CA ARG A 41 3.26 11.90 -2.12
C ARG A 41 3.12 11.34 -3.55
N PRO A 42 2.94 12.18 -4.58
CA PRO A 42 2.78 11.69 -5.96
C PRO A 42 3.98 10.88 -6.49
N GLU A 43 5.19 11.20 -6.03
CA GLU A 43 6.45 10.59 -6.48
C GLU A 43 6.88 9.43 -5.57
N ALA A 44 6.16 9.15 -4.50
CA ALA A 44 6.52 8.12 -3.54
C ALA A 44 6.41 6.71 -4.18
N PRO A 45 7.47 5.88 -4.09
CA PRO A 45 7.42 4.52 -4.60
C PRO A 45 6.31 3.74 -3.92
N ASN A 46 5.48 3.08 -4.74
CA ASN A 46 4.31 2.39 -4.25
C ASN A 46 3.95 1.18 -5.10
N VAL A 47 3.36 0.18 -4.45
CA VAL A 47 2.84 -1.01 -5.12
C VAL A 47 1.61 -1.54 -4.37
N CYS A 48 0.61 -1.97 -5.13
CA CYS A 48 -0.53 -2.71 -4.62
C CYS A 48 -0.37 -4.18 -5.03
N VAL A 49 -0.31 -5.07 -4.05
CA VAL A 49 -0.17 -6.51 -4.25
C VAL A 49 -1.49 -7.16 -3.89
N GLU A 50 -2.13 -7.76 -4.89
CA GLU A 50 -3.39 -8.48 -4.69
C GLU A 50 -3.11 -9.89 -4.19
N GLY A 51 -3.71 -10.25 -3.05
CA GLY A 51 -3.60 -11.58 -2.48
C GLY A 51 -3.71 -11.60 -0.96
N ASP A 52 -3.67 -12.81 -0.42
CA ASP A 52 -3.78 -13.04 1.02
C ASP A 52 -2.46 -12.73 1.73
N ALA A 53 -2.54 -11.91 2.78
CA ALA A 53 -1.39 -11.51 3.58
C ALA A 53 -0.69 -12.69 4.26
N SER A 54 -1.43 -13.76 4.61
CA SER A 54 -0.84 -14.97 5.22
C SER A 54 0.11 -15.72 4.29
N VAL A 55 -0.06 -15.57 2.97
CA VAL A 55 0.83 -16.14 1.95
C VAL A 55 1.92 -15.14 1.57
N LEU A 56 1.55 -13.87 1.35
CA LEU A 56 2.46 -12.86 0.82
C LEU A 56 3.46 -12.32 1.85
N LEU A 57 3.05 -12.10 3.10
CA LEU A 57 3.93 -11.54 4.13
C LEU A 57 5.15 -12.43 4.44
N PRO A 58 5.03 -13.77 4.56
CA PRO A 58 6.20 -14.62 4.76
C PRO A 58 7.19 -14.58 3.59
N LEU A 59 6.72 -14.46 2.35
CA LEU A 59 7.58 -14.35 1.16
C LEU A 59 8.36 -13.02 1.15
N LEU A 60 7.67 -11.92 1.41
CA LEU A 60 8.29 -10.60 1.53
C LEU A 60 9.28 -10.56 2.70
N GLY A 61 8.91 -11.16 3.83
CA GLY A 61 9.78 -11.27 5.00
C GLY A 61 11.01 -12.13 4.73
N ALA A 62 10.87 -13.25 4.01
CA ALA A 62 11.99 -14.12 3.68
C ALA A 62 13.06 -13.41 2.84
N ASP A 63 12.66 -12.53 1.93
CA ASP A 63 13.59 -11.70 1.15
C ASP A 63 14.16 -10.55 2.00
N LEU A 64 13.31 -9.81 2.72
CA LEU A 64 13.71 -8.66 3.54
C LEU A 64 14.68 -9.03 4.67
N PHE A 65 14.44 -10.16 5.33
CA PHE A 65 15.25 -10.66 6.45
C PHE A 65 16.31 -11.65 6.01
N LYS A 66 16.47 -11.92 4.70
CA LYS A 66 17.44 -12.90 4.22
C LYS A 66 18.85 -12.56 4.69
N GLY A 67 19.14 -11.28 4.91
CA GLY A 67 20.49 -10.80 5.22
C GLY A 67 21.43 -11.08 4.05
N GLU A 68 22.38 -10.18 3.81
CA GLU A 68 23.62 -10.64 3.20
C GLU A 68 24.46 -11.35 4.27
#